data_AF-A0A9D4VY30-F1
#
_entry.id   AF-A0A9D4VY30-F1
#
_cell.length_a   1.000
_cell.length_b   1.000
_cell.length_c   1.000
_cell.angle_alpha   90.00
_cell.angle_beta   90.00
_cell.angle_gamma   90.00
#
_symmetry.space_group_name_H-M   'P 1'
#
loop_
_entity.id
_entity.type
_entity.pdbx_description
1 polymer ?
#
loop_
_entity_poly.entity_id
_entity_poly.type
_entity_poly.pdbx_seq_one_letter_code
_entity_poly.pdbx_strand_id
1 'polypeptide(L)'
;MVDVKVVEEDQMVEMEEVGISTKEIIMVRGDYIKAKEYLERAIMANPGDGHILSIYGDLIWQIEKNAARAQQYFDQAIQNDPNDCYVLASYANFLLDAENEEEKDYQIESDQSHHFQETKHFSHLTTASFI
;
A
#
# COMPACT_ATOMS: atom_id res chain seq x y z
N MET A 1 9.58 -24.27 -29.61
CA MET A 1 9.18 -22.91 -29.22
C MET A 1 7.76 -23.03 -28.74
N VAL A 2 7.55 -22.99 -27.42
CA VAL A 2 6.20 -22.93 -26.87
C VAL A 2 5.75 -21.49 -27.06
N ASP A 3 4.67 -21.28 -27.81
CA ASP A 3 4.15 -19.95 -28.09
C ASP A 3 3.79 -19.27 -26.76
N VAL A 4 4.59 -18.26 -26.38
CA VAL A 4 4.40 -17.47 -25.15
C VAL A 4 2.98 -16.86 -25.09
N LYS A 5 2.35 -16.63 -26.25
CA LYS A 5 0.96 -16.19 -26.35
C LYS A 5 -0.06 -17.18 -25.79
N VAL A 6 0.16 -18.48 -25.99
CA VAL A 6 -0.77 -19.53 -25.54
C VAL A 6 -0.66 -19.72 -24.02
N VAL A 7 0.53 -19.55 -23.46
CA VAL A 7 0.77 -19.66 -22.01
C VAL A 7 0.17 -18.47 -21.25
N GLU A 8 0.18 -17.26 -21.82
CA GLU A 8 -0.46 -16.09 -21.20
C GLU A 8 -1.99 -16.16 -21.25
N GLU A 9 -2.59 -16.63 -22.35
CA GLU A 9 -4.04 -16.87 -22.42
C GLU A 9 -4.50 -18.02 -21.52
N ASP A 10 -3.76 -19.14 -21.44
CA ASP A 10 -4.10 -20.27 -20.54
C ASP A 10 -4.03 -19.87 -19.05
N GLN A 11 -3.05 -19.05 -18.65
CA GLN A 11 -2.97 -18.51 -17.29
C GLN A 11 -4.15 -17.57 -16.96
N MET A 12 -4.74 -16.90 -17.96
CA MET A 12 -5.89 -16.01 -17.77
C MET A 12 -7.20 -16.78 -17.52
N VAL A 13 -7.37 -17.97 -18.09
CA VAL A 13 -8.58 -18.79 -17.92
C VAL A 13 -8.58 -19.54 -16.58
N GLU A 14 -7.41 -20.02 -16.12
CA GLU A 14 -7.30 -20.66 -14.80
C GLU A 14 -7.49 -19.69 -13.63
N MET A 15 -7.23 -18.39 -13.84
CA MET A 15 -7.42 -17.34 -12.83
C MET A 15 -8.89 -16.98 -12.59
N GLU A 16 -9.77 -17.31 -13.54
CA GLU A 16 -11.22 -17.03 -13.47
C GLU A 16 -11.97 -18.17 -12.74
N GLU A 17 -11.42 -19.39 -12.74
CA GLU A 17 -12.15 -20.60 -12.32
C GLU A 17 -11.91 -21.01 -10.85
N VAL A 18 -10.86 -20.49 -10.22
CA VAL A 18 -10.54 -20.77 -8.81
C VAL A 18 -10.48 -19.45 -8.11
N GLY A 19 -11.38 -19.19 -7.15
CA GLY A 19 -11.40 -17.98 -6.31
C GLY A 19 -10.15 -17.76 -5.42
N ILE A 20 -9.00 -18.30 -5.82
CA ILE A 20 -7.67 -17.87 -5.43
C ILE A 20 -7.45 -16.53 -6.12
N SER A 21 -7.37 -15.47 -5.32
CA SER A 21 -7.43 -14.12 -5.81
C SER A 21 -6.26 -13.87 -6.76
N THR A 22 -6.53 -13.36 -7.96
CA THR A 22 -5.51 -12.77 -8.85
C THR A 22 -4.56 -11.84 -8.08
N LYS A 23 -5.05 -11.17 -7.03
CA LYS A 23 -4.25 -10.45 -6.02
C LYS A 23 -3.10 -11.29 -5.46
N GLU A 24 -3.34 -12.50 -4.99
CA GLU A 24 -2.32 -13.35 -4.37
C GLU A 24 -1.29 -13.81 -5.39
N ILE A 25 -1.68 -14.20 -6.60
CA ILE A 25 -0.71 -14.64 -7.62
C ILE A 25 0.18 -13.47 -8.07
N ILE A 26 -0.41 -12.29 -8.23
CA ILE A 26 0.27 -11.09 -8.68
C ILE A 26 1.22 -10.55 -7.59
N MET A 27 0.75 -10.48 -6.34
CA MET A 27 1.54 -10.01 -5.19
C MET A 27 2.64 -11.01 -4.80
N VAL A 28 2.37 -12.32 -4.85
CA VAL A 28 3.35 -13.36 -4.49
C VAL A 28 4.46 -13.48 -5.54
N ARG A 29 4.18 -13.22 -6.82
CA ARG A 29 5.22 -13.23 -7.87
C ARG A 29 6.06 -11.94 -7.91
N GLY A 30 5.66 -10.89 -7.20
CA GLY A 30 6.40 -9.62 -7.13
C GLY A 30 6.52 -8.86 -8.46
N ASP A 31 5.77 -9.26 -9.49
CA ASP A 31 5.79 -8.62 -10.81
C ASP A 31 4.74 -7.50 -10.87
N TYR A 32 5.00 -6.46 -10.07
CA TYR A 32 4.12 -5.31 -9.93
C TYR A 32 3.94 -4.51 -11.22
N ILE A 33 4.87 -4.64 -12.18
CA ILE A 33 4.76 -3.95 -13.48
C ILE A 33 3.69 -4.62 -14.31
N LYS A 34 3.73 -5.95 -14.46
CA LYS A 34 2.68 -6.68 -15.20
C LYS A 34 1.33 -6.60 -14.50
N ALA A 35 1.32 -6.62 -13.17
CA ALA A 35 0.13 -6.36 -12.36
C ALA A 35 -0.58 -5.08 -12.79
N LYS A 36 0.21 -4.00 -12.84
CA LYS A 36 -0.27 -2.66 -13.16
C LYS A 36 -0.79 -2.59 -14.59
N GLU A 37 -0.03 -3.11 -15.56
CA GLU A 37 -0.44 -3.14 -16.97
C GLU A 37 -1.73 -3.94 -17.20
N TYR A 38 -1.93 -5.03 -16.45
CA TYR A 38 -3.15 -5.82 -16.52
C TYR A 38 -4.34 -5.04 -15.93
N LEU A 39 -4.19 -4.50 -14.72
CA LEU A 39 -5.25 -3.76 -14.05
C LEU A 39 -5.60 -2.47 -14.81
N GLU A 40 -4.62 -1.77 -15.39
CA GLU A 40 -4.87 -0.61 -16.25
C GLU A 40 -5.72 -1.00 -17.47
N ARG A 41 -5.42 -2.11 -18.13
CA ARG A 41 -6.26 -2.64 -19.24
C ARG A 41 -7.65 -3.03 -18.76
N ALA A 42 -7.76 -3.64 -17.59
CA ALA A 42 -9.03 -4.07 -17.02
C ALA A 42 -9.92 -2.85 -16.66
N ILE A 43 -9.35 -1.79 -16.08
CA ILE A 43 -10.02 -0.51 -15.82
C ILE A 43 -10.44 0.15 -17.14
N MET A 44 -9.61 0.13 -18.18
CA MET A 44 -9.99 0.67 -19.49
C MET A 44 -11.16 -0.09 -20.13
N ALA A 45 -11.25 -1.40 -19.89
CA ALA A 45 -12.34 -2.23 -20.39
C ALA A 45 -13.63 -2.04 -19.57
N ASN A 46 -13.52 -1.94 -18.25
CA ASN A 46 -14.64 -1.68 -17.35
C ASN A 46 -14.25 -0.69 -16.23
N PRO A 47 -14.41 0.63 -16.46
CA PRO A 47 -13.97 1.65 -15.50
C PRO A 47 -14.82 1.73 -14.24
N GLY A 48 -15.98 1.06 -14.21
CA GLY A 48 -16.89 1.01 -13.07
C GLY A 48 -16.79 -0.28 -12.25
N ASP A 49 -15.81 -1.14 -12.53
CA ASP A 49 -15.64 -2.38 -11.76
C ASP A 49 -14.98 -2.07 -10.42
N GLY A 50 -15.77 -2.07 -9.34
CA GLY A 50 -15.29 -1.77 -8.01
C GLY A 50 -14.26 -2.78 -7.51
N HIS A 51 -14.37 -4.05 -7.92
CA HIS A 51 -13.40 -5.07 -7.56
C HIS A 51 -12.03 -4.75 -8.17
N ILE A 52 -11.96 -4.47 -9.47
CA ILE A 52 -10.70 -4.10 -10.14
C ILE A 52 -10.11 -2.81 -9.57
N LEU A 53 -10.96 -1.79 -9.33
CA LEU A 53 -10.53 -0.53 -8.72
C LEU A 53 -9.92 -0.74 -7.33
N SER A 54 -10.52 -1.62 -6.52
CA SER A 54 -10.01 -1.95 -5.17
C SER A 54 -8.66 -2.66 -5.23
N ILE A 55 -8.46 -3.60 -6.16
CA ILE A 55 -7.17 -4.27 -6.36
C ILE A 55 -6.11 -3.27 -6.84
N TYR A 56 -6.48 -2.32 -7.70
CA TYR A 56 -5.57 -1.28 -8.16
C TYR A 56 -5.17 -0.33 -7.04
N GLY A 57 -6.12 0.08 -6.18
CA GLY A 57 -5.84 0.86 -4.97
C GLY A 57 -4.85 0.16 -4.05
N ASP A 58 -5.09 -1.13 -3.77
CA ASP A 58 -4.17 -2.00 -3.01
C ASP A 58 -2.77 -2.03 -3.66
N LEU A 59 -2.68 -2.20 -4.98
CA LEU A 59 -1.41 -2.24 -5.69
C LEU A 59 -0.64 -0.93 -5.50
N ILE A 60 -1.29 0.22 -5.73
CA ILE A 60 -0.68 1.55 -5.56
C ILE A 60 -0.14 1.73 -4.14
N TRP A 61 -0.89 1.31 -3.12
CA TRP A 61 -0.42 1.35 -1.75
C TRP A 61 0.86 0.53 -1.55
N GLN A 62 0.91 -0.69 -2.11
CA GLN A 62 2.04 -1.59 -1.94
C GLN A 62 3.30 -1.13 -2.69
N ILE A 63 3.15 -0.52 -3.88
CA ILE A 63 4.29 -0.10 -4.70
C ILE A 63 4.78 1.32 -4.40
N GLU A 64 3.86 2.24 -4.13
CA GLU A 64 4.16 3.67 -4.02
C GLU A 64 4.05 4.18 -2.59
N LYS A 65 3.38 3.44 -1.69
CA LYS A 65 3.05 3.88 -0.32
C LYS A 65 2.37 5.25 -0.27
N ASN A 66 1.62 5.56 -1.33
CA ASN A 66 0.89 6.81 -1.47
C ASN A 66 -0.57 6.62 -1.04
N ALA A 67 -0.84 6.87 0.25
CA ALA A 67 -2.16 6.69 0.84
C ALA A 67 -3.24 7.51 0.12
N ALA A 68 -2.96 8.78 -0.20
CA ALA A 68 -3.92 9.65 -0.89
C ALA A 68 -4.34 9.09 -2.25
N ARG A 69 -3.37 8.58 -3.03
CA ARG A 69 -3.66 8.01 -4.36
C ARG A 69 -4.37 6.67 -4.26
N ALA A 70 -3.98 5.81 -3.33
CA ALA A 70 -4.67 4.54 -3.09
C ALA A 70 -6.12 4.77 -2.66
N GLN A 71 -6.35 5.71 -1.73
CA GLN A 71 -7.67 6.06 -1.24
C GLN A 71 -8.61 6.52 -2.36
N GLN A 72 -8.14 7.31 -3.33
CA GLN A 72 -8.96 7.73 -4.47
C GLN A 72 -9.54 6.55 -5.26
N TYR A 73 -8.78 5.47 -5.43
CA TYR A 73 -9.27 4.28 -6.12
C TYR A 73 -10.25 3.48 -5.27
N PHE A 74 -10.06 3.41 -3.96
CA PHE A 74 -11.04 2.80 -3.06
C PHE A 74 -12.34 3.58 -2.97
N ASP A 75 -12.28 4.91 -2.93
CA ASP A 75 -13.47 5.77 -2.95
C ASP A 75 -14.28 5.54 -4.23
N GLN A 76 -13.61 5.42 -5.38
CA GLN A 76 -14.25 5.06 -6.65
C GLN A 76 -14.82 3.64 -6.60
N ALA A 77 -14.10 2.68 -6.03
CA ALA A 77 -14.58 1.30 -5.89
C ALA A 77 -15.88 1.23 -5.09
N ILE A 78 -15.96 1.92 -3.95
CA ILE A 78 -17.15 1.98 -3.10
C ILE A 78 -18.30 2.73 -3.77
N GLN A 79 -18.00 3.77 -4.54
CA GLN A 79 -19.04 4.48 -5.29
C GLN A 79 -19.71 3.60 -6.35
N ASN A 80 -18.94 2.72 -7.00
CA ASN A 80 -19.48 1.81 -8.00
C ASN A 80 -20.16 0.59 -7.35
N ASP A 81 -19.49 -0.05 -6.38
CA ASP A 81 -19.95 -1.29 -5.74
C ASP A 81 -19.96 -1.19 -4.20
N PRO A 82 -20.87 -0.39 -3.62
CA PRO A 82 -20.86 -0.09 -2.18
C PRO A 82 -21.16 -1.29 -1.27
N ASN A 83 -21.72 -2.37 -1.83
CA ASN A 83 -22.11 -3.57 -1.09
C ASN A 83 -21.20 -4.77 -1.38
N ASP A 84 -20.15 -4.60 -2.18
CA ASP A 84 -19.19 -5.67 -2.44
C ASP A 84 -18.31 -5.89 -1.22
N CYS A 85 -18.38 -7.08 -0.64
CA CYS A 85 -17.65 -7.43 0.57
C CYS A 85 -16.13 -7.48 0.35
N TYR A 86 -15.66 -7.79 -0.86
CA TYR A 86 -14.24 -7.78 -1.20
C TYR A 86 -13.72 -6.35 -1.28
N VAL A 87 -14.48 -5.44 -1.89
CA VAL A 87 -14.13 -4.01 -1.96
C VAL A 87 -14.01 -3.42 -0.56
N LEU A 88 -15.03 -3.66 0.28
CA LEU A 88 -15.05 -3.16 1.66
C LEU A 88 -13.91 -3.76 2.50
N ALA A 89 -13.64 -5.06 2.35
CA ALA A 89 -12.54 -5.72 3.07
C ALA A 89 -11.16 -5.20 2.65
N SER A 90 -10.92 -5.04 1.34
CA SER A 90 -9.67 -4.48 0.83
C SER A 90 -9.48 -3.04 1.32
N TYR A 91 -10.52 -2.21 1.28
CA TYR A 91 -10.41 -0.84 1.77
C TYR A 91 -10.13 -0.76 3.28
N ALA A 92 -10.81 -1.57 4.08
CA ALA A 92 -10.55 -1.65 5.52
C ALA A 92 -9.10 -2.06 5.82
N ASN A 93 -8.56 -3.04 5.09
CA ASN A 93 -7.16 -3.46 5.24
C ASN A 93 -6.20 -2.33 4.89
N PHE A 94 -6.45 -1.61 3.78
CA PHE A 94 -5.64 -0.45 3.42
C PHE A 94 -5.63 0.62 4.52
N LEU A 95 -6.79 0.96 5.09
CA LEU A 95 -6.88 1.98 6.14
C LEU A 95 -6.09 1.58 7.40
N LEU A 96 -6.20 0.31 7.82
CA LEU A 96 -5.43 -0.21 8.95
C LEU A 96 -3.92 -0.19 8.68
N ASP A 97 -3.49 -0.57 7.48
CA ASP A 97 -2.08 -0.55 7.11
C ASP A 97 -1.52 0.88 7.06
N ALA A 98 -2.30 1.84 6.52
CA ALA A 98 -1.90 3.23 6.44
C ALA A 98 -1.77 3.89 7.82
N GLU A 99 -2.74 3.65 8.73
CA GLU A 99 -2.68 4.14 10.11
C GLU A 99 -1.45 3.61 10.85
N ASN A 100 -1.15 2.32 10.70
CA ASN A 100 0.03 1.69 11.30
C ASN A 100 1.36 2.22 10.74
N GLU A 101 1.39 2.74 9.52
CA GLU A 101 2.58 3.39 8.96
C GLU A 101 2.76 4.80 9.51
N GLU A 102 1.69 5.57 9.67
CA GLU A 102 1.73 6.89 10.31
C GLU A 102 2.23 6.80 11.76
N GLU A 103 1.76 5.82 12.54
CA GLU A 103 2.20 5.60 13.93
C GLU A 103 3.72 5.37 14.07
N LYS A 104 4.34 4.68 13.10
CA LYS A 104 5.79 4.41 13.13
C LYS A 104 6.61 5.68 12.96
N ASP A 105 6.13 6.62 12.13
CA ASP A 105 6.82 7.89 11.91
C ASP A 105 6.84 8.75 13.19
N TYR A 106 5.74 8.77 13.95
CA TYR A 106 5.68 9.47 15.24
C TYR A 106 6.61 8.85 16.29
N GLN A 107 6.75 7.52 16.31
CA GLN A 107 7.62 6.84 17.27
C GLN A 107 9.11 7.15 17.00
N ILE A 108 9.52 7.20 15.72
CA ILE A 108 10.89 7.54 15.31
C ILE A 108 11.26 8.98 15.72
N GLU A 109 10.34 9.95 15.56
CA GLU A 109 10.58 11.33 16.00
C GLU A 109 10.69 11.46 17.52
N SER A 110 9.88 10.69 18.28
CA SER A 110 9.93 10.70 19.74
C SER A 110 11.28 10.16 20.28
N ASP A 111 11.81 9.10 19.67
CA ASP A 111 13.09 8.49 20.08
C ASP A 111 14.30 9.37 19.71
N GLN A 112 14.24 10.10 18.59
CA GLN A 112 15.29 11.07 18.23
C GLN A 112 15.30 12.31 19.15
N SER A 113 14.14 12.72 19.66
CA SER A 113 14.03 13.87 20.57
C SER A 113 14.62 13.61 21.97
N HIS A 114 14.61 12.35 22.43
CA HIS A 114 15.17 11.94 23.73
C HIS A 114 16.70 11.89 23.75
N HIS A 115 17.38 11.78 22.59
CA HIS A 115 18.84 11.76 22.53
C HIS A 115 19.50 13.15 22.57
N PHE A 116 18.74 14.24 22.43
CA PHE A 116 19.29 15.60 22.35
C PHE A 116 19.31 16.39 23.68
N GLN A 117 18.76 15.85 24.78
CA GLN A 117 18.66 16.59 26.05
C GLN A 117 19.75 16.31 27.10
N GLU A 118 20.64 15.33 26.90
CA GLU A 118 21.63 14.97 27.93
C GLU A 118 22.97 15.75 27.88
N THR A 119 23.19 16.67 26.95
CA THR A 119 24.47 17.39 26.83
C THR A 119 24.38 18.90 27.00
N LYS A 120 23.63 19.41 27.99
CA LYS A 120 23.67 20.84 28.34
C LYS A 120 23.78 21.16 29.84
N HIS A 121 24.28 20.24 30.67
CA HIS A 121 24.47 20.51 32.09
C HIS A 121 25.89 20.20 32.60
N PHE A 122 26.94 20.73 31.96
CA PHE A 122 28.26 20.87 32.62
C PHE A 122 29.07 22.03 32.03
N SER A 123 28.60 23.27 32.24
CA SER A 123 29.46 24.44 32.03
C SER A 123 29.05 25.62 32.91
N HIS A 124 29.00 25.43 34.24
CA HIS A 124 29.16 26.55 35.17
C HIS A 124 29.61 26.04 36.54
N LEU A 125 30.93 26.03 36.77
CA LEU A 125 31.45 26.41 38.08
C LEU A 125 32.46 27.54 37.84
N THR A 126 31.91 28.73 37.99
CA THR A 126 32.55 30.03 37.95
C THR A 126 33.57 30.16 39.09
N THR A 127 34.68 30.80 38.76
CA THR A 127 35.69 31.40 39.63
C THR A 127 35.13 32.28 40.75
N ALA A 128 35.81 32.26 41.91
CA ALA A 128 35.92 33.25 43.02
C ALA A 128 35.85 32.51 44.37
N SER A 129 36.67 32.72 45.42
CA SER A 129 37.50 33.82 45.90
C SER A 129 38.66 33.25 46.75
N PHE A 130 39.89 33.77 46.66
CA PHE A 130 40.52 34.72 47.61
C PHE A 130 40.62 34.23 49.07
N ILE A 131 41.82 33.83 49.53
CA ILE A 131 42.74 34.51 50.48
C ILE A 131 44.06 33.72 50.48
#